data_AF-A0A7L0AL19-F1
#
_entry.id   AF-A0A7L0AL19-F1
#
_cell.length_a   1.000
_cell.length_b   1.000
_cell.length_c   1.000
_cell.angle_alpha   90.00
_cell.angle_beta   90.00
_cell.angle_gamma   90.00
#
_symmetry.space_group_name_H-M   'P 1'
#
loop_
_entity.id
_entity.type
_entity.pdbx_description
1 polymer ?
#
loop_
_entity_poly.entity_id
_entity_poly.type
_entity_poly.pdbx_seq_one_letter_code
_entity_poly.pdbx_strand_id
1 'polypeptide(L)' 'GKAKKKKWSKGKVRDKLNNMVLFDKATYEKLYKEVITYKLITPSVVSERLKVRASLAKQGLRELLAKG' A
#
# COMPACT_ATOMS: atom_id res chain seq x y z
N GLY A 1 -8.06 -34.24 -15.30
CA GLY A 1 -8.95 -34.36 -14.13
C GLY A 1 -9.84 -33.15 -14.02
N LYS A 2 -11.16 -33.30 -14.13
CA LYS A 2 -12.13 -32.20 -13.98
C LYS A 2 -12.29 -31.89 -12.48
N ALA A 3 -11.81 -30.72 -12.05
CA ALA A 3 -12.06 -30.23 -10.69
C ALA A 3 -13.56 -29.93 -10.54
N LYS A 4 -14.31 -30.84 -9.91
CA LYS A 4 -15.73 -30.70 -9.62
C LYS A 4 -15.89 -29.66 -8.49
N LYS A 5 -16.05 -28.39 -8.85
CA LYS A 5 -16.17 -27.29 -7.90
C LYS A 5 -17.62 -27.16 -7.41
N LYS A 6 -17.86 -27.36 -6.11
CA LYS A 6 -19.20 -27.33 -5.49
C LYS A 6 -19.72 -25.91 -5.19
N LYS A 7 -18.84 -24.90 -5.17
CA LYS A 7 -19.18 -23.50 -4.89
C LYS A 7 -18.63 -22.58 -5.99
N TRP A 8 -19.54 -21.86 -6.64
CA TRP A 8 -19.27 -21.02 -7.81
C TRP A 8 -18.88 -19.59 -7.44
N SER A 9 -19.15 -19.16 -6.21
CA SER A 9 -18.73 -17.83 -5.78
C SER A 9 -17.21 -17.78 -5.61
N LYS A 10 -16.54 -17.07 -6.51
CA LYS A 10 -15.21 -16.51 -6.27
C LYS A 10 -15.44 -15.17 -5.57
N GLY A 11 -15.46 -15.19 -4.23
CA GLY A 11 -15.43 -13.96 -3.43
C GLY A 11 -14.06 -13.29 -3.58
N LYS A 12 -13.83 -12.59 -4.69
CA LYS A 12 -12.69 -11.68 -4.84
C LYS A 12 -13.15 -10.32 -4.34
N VAL A 13 -12.74 -9.98 -3.12
CA VAL A 13 -13.06 -8.67 -2.51
C VAL A 13 -12.38 -7.53 -3.27
N ARG A 14 -11.22 -7.80 -3.90
CA ARG A 14 -10.51 -6.82 -4.71
C ARG A 14 -9.69 -7.53 -5.79
N ASP A 15 -9.61 -6.93 -6.98
CA ASP A 15 -8.72 -7.43 -8.04
C ASP A 15 -7.24 -7.28 -7.66
N LYS A 16 -6.40 -8.07 -8.34
CA LYS A 16 -4.96 -8.10 -8.08
C LYS A 16 -4.35 -6.76 -8.50
N LEU A 17 -4.15 -5.88 -7.53
CA LEU A 17 -3.50 -4.59 -7.71
C LEU A 17 -1.98 -4.77 -7.77
N ASN A 18 -1.34 -4.13 -8.75
CA ASN A 18 0.11 -4.07 -8.86
C ASN A 18 0.64 -2.95 -7.95
N ASN A 19 0.89 -3.28 -6.69
CA ASN A 19 1.51 -2.35 -5.75
C ASN A 19 3.00 -2.17 -6.10
N MET A 20 3.47 -0.92 -6.03
CA MET A 20 4.86 -0.60 -6.28
C MET A 20 5.76 -1.19 -5.18
N VAL A 21 6.89 -1.76 -5.60
CA VAL A 21 7.89 -2.38 -4.72
C VAL A 21 9.02 -1.42 -4.38
N LEU A 22 9.24 -0.40 -5.22
CA LEU A 22 10.23 0.66 -5.03
C LEU A 22 9.55 2.04 -5.05
N PHE A 23 10.16 3.02 -4.40
CA PHE A 23 9.73 4.41 -4.54
C PHE A 23 10.32 5.01 -5.80
N ASP A 24 9.47 5.71 -6.55
CA ASP A 24 9.90 6.63 -7.60
C ASP A 24 10.06 8.02 -6.97
N LYS A 25 10.84 8.89 -7.61
CA LYS A 25 11.04 10.26 -7.13
C LYS A 25 9.71 11.00 -6.90
N ALA A 26 8.76 10.84 -7.82
CA ALA A 26 7.44 11.45 -7.73
C ALA A 26 6.58 10.89 -6.58
N THR A 27 6.66 9.59 -6.29
CA THR A 27 5.90 8.98 -5.17
C THR A 27 6.55 9.31 -3.83
N TYR A 28 7.88 9.44 -3.79
CA TYR A 28 8.61 9.88 -2.61
C TYR A 28 8.23 11.32 -2.23
N GLU A 29 8.23 12.27 -3.17
CA GLU A 29 7.80 13.65 -2.89
C GLU A 29 6.34 13.75 -2.44
N LYS A 30 5.45 12.91 -3.00
CA LYS A 30 4.06 12.81 -2.56
C LYS A 30 3.95 12.28 -1.12
N LEU A 31 4.77 11.31 -0.75
CA LEU A 31 4.79 10.76 0.60
C LEU A 31 5.12 11.87 1.63
N TYR A 32 6.09 12.74 1.35
CA TYR A 32 6.41 13.86 2.24
C TYR A 32 5.28 14.87 2.39
N LYS A 33 4.61 15.24 1.28
CA LYS A 33 3.54 16.24 1.32
C LYS A 33 2.25 15.69 1.93
N GLU A 34 1.85 14.49 1.52
CA GLU A 34 0.55 13.93 1.90
C GLU A 34 0.56 13.36 3.32
N VAL A 35 1.64 12.69 3.75
CA VAL A 35 1.65 12.03 5.07
C VAL A 35 1.52 13.03 6.21
N ILE A 36 2.06 14.23 6.06
CA ILE A 36 1.96 15.32 7.05
C ILE A 36 0.51 15.83 7.18
N THR A 37 -0.27 15.79 6.10
CA THR A 37 -1.68 16.24 6.11
C THR A 37 -2.64 15.24 6.73
N TYR A 38 -2.22 13.99 6.93
CA TYR A 38 -3.11 12.93 7.40
C TYR A 38 -3.29 12.97 8.92
N LYS A 39 -4.56 12.97 9.36
CA LYS A 39 -4.93 12.90 10.78
C LYS A 39 -4.48 11.59 11.46
N LEU A 40 -4.48 10.49 10.71
CA LEU A 40 -4.08 9.17 11.20
C LEU A 40 -3.04 8.55 10.27
N ILE A 41 -1.82 8.39 10.79
CA ILE A 41 -0.69 7.82 10.05
C ILE A 41 -0.56 6.34 10.42
N THR A 42 -1.01 5.45 9.53
CA THR A 42 -0.82 4.00 9.66
C THR A 42 -0.29 3.39 8.37
N PRO A 43 0.49 2.29 8.41
CA PRO A 43 1.02 1.64 7.22
C PRO A 43 -0.07 1.22 6.22
N SER A 44 -1.25 0.85 6.71
CA SER A 44 -2.40 0.46 5.88
C SER A 44 -2.92 1.66 5.06
N VAL A 45 -3.15 2.81 5.70
CA VAL A 45 -3.63 4.03 5.02
C VAL A 45 -2.63 4.48 3.96
N VAL A 46 -1.34 4.47 4.28
CA VAL A 46 -0.27 4.83 3.34
C VAL A 46 -0.23 3.86 2.15
N SER A 47 -0.38 2.56 2.39
CA SER A 47 -0.38 1.55 1.31
C SER A 47 -1.58 1.70 0.36
N GLU A 48 -2.75 2.10 0.86
CA GLU A 48 -3.95 2.28 0.04
C GLU A 48 -3.91 3.55 -0.80
N ARG A 49 -3.43 4.66 -0.21
CA ARG A 49 -3.37 5.98 -0.86
C ARG A 49 -2.26 6.05 -1.90
N LEU A 50 -1.05 5.63 -1.54
CA LEU A 50 0.13 5.74 -2.41
C LEU A 50 0.33 4.51 -3.31
N LYS A 51 -0.53 3.48 -3.21
CA LYS A 51 -0.42 2.22 -3.99
C LYS A 51 0.94 1.53 -3.83
N VAL A 52 1.54 1.66 -2.64
CA VAL A 52 2.82 1.07 -2.28
C VAL A 52 2.63 -0.18 -1.44
N ARG A 53 3.60 -1.09 -1.48
CA ARG A 53 3.60 -2.27 -0.60
C ARG A 53 3.70 -1.85 0.88
N ALA A 54 3.03 -2.59 1.76
CA ALA A 54 3.01 -2.30 3.20
C ALA A 54 4.42 -2.29 3.86
N SER A 55 5.35 -3.11 3.37
CA SER A 55 6.75 -3.09 3.83
C SER A 55 7.42 -1.76 3.51
N LEU A 56 7.16 -1.21 2.33
CA LEU A 56 7.70 0.05 1.87
C LEU A 56 7.09 1.23 2.64
N ALA A 57 5.77 1.19 2.88
CA ALA A 57 5.09 2.15 3.74
C ALA A 57 5.67 2.19 5.16
N LYS A 58 5.94 1.02 5.77
CA LYS A 58 6.60 0.95 7.09
C LYS A 58 7.98 1.60 7.08
N GLN A 59 8.76 1.37 6.02
CA GLN A 59 10.10 1.93 5.92
C GLN A 59 10.07 3.45 5.72
N GLY A 60 9.19 3.97 4.86
CA GLY A 60 9.00 5.41 4.66
C GLY A 60 8.56 6.12 5.93
N LEU A 61 7.70 5.49 6.76
CA LEU A 61 7.31 6.04 8.06
C LEU A 61 8.47 6.07 9.07
N ARG A 62 9.33 5.04 9.09
CA ARG A 62 10.54 5.05 9.93
C ARG A 62 11.53 6.12 9.50
N GLU A 63 11.70 6.30 8.19
CA GLU A 63 12.57 7.33 7.65
C GLU A 63 12.06 8.74 7.96
N LEU A 64 10.75 8.96 7.87
CA LEU A 64 10.11 10.21 8.32
C LEU A 64 10.33 10.44 9.82
N LEU A 65 10.21 9.40 10.65
CA LEU A 65 10.44 9.49 12.09
C LEU A 65 11.91 9.76 12.44
N ALA A 66 12.86 9.27 11.63
CA ALA A 66 14.29 9.52 11.83
C ALA A 66 14.74 10.91 11.36
N LYS A 67 13.97 11.54 10.45
CA LYS A 67 14.23 12.91 9.94
C LYS A 67 13.51 13.99 10.73
N GLY A 68 12.52 13.62 11.55
CA GLY A 68 11.88 14.49 12.54
C GLY A 68 12.67 14.49 13.83
#